data_AF-A0A0D3ALB2-F1
#
_entry.id   AF-A0A0D3ALB2-F1
#
_cell.length_a   1.000
_cell.length_b   1.000
_cell.length_c   1.000
_cell.angle_alpha   90.00
_cell.angle_beta   90.00
_cell.angle_gamma   90.00
#
_symmetry.space_group_name_H-M   'P 1'
#
loop_
_entity.id
_entity.type
_entity.pdbx_description
1 polymer ?
#
loop_
_entity_poly.entity_id
_entity_poly.type
_entity_poly.pdbx_seq_one_letter_code
_entity_poly.pdbx_strand_id
1 'polypeptide(L)'
;MTTQKKGMEVVKDLDLERYMGRWYEIASFPSIFQPKNGVDPRATYPLNPDGTVHVLNETWNGGKRAFIQGSAYKTDPKSDEAKFKVKFYVPPFLPIIPVTGDYWVLYIDPDYQHAVIGQPSRSYLWILSRTAHVEKTAEQEARISEEAKVFGTVAHVHPAPDDTKGIWWFKSMFGK
;
A
#
# COMPACT_ATOMS: atom_id res chain seq x y z
N MET A 1 -11.26 16.57 -28.02
CA MET A 1 -10.21 17.17 -27.17
C MET A 1 -9.60 16.05 -26.35
N THR A 2 -8.36 15.67 -26.64
CA THR A 2 -7.66 14.59 -25.96
C THR A 2 -7.18 15.13 -24.62
N THR A 3 -7.81 14.72 -23.52
CA THR A 3 -7.35 15.07 -22.17
C THR A 3 -5.95 14.48 -22.02
N GLN A 4 -4.91 15.33 -22.11
CA GLN A 4 -3.56 14.92 -21.72
C GLN A 4 -3.65 14.46 -20.27
N LYS A 5 -3.36 13.18 -20.04
CA LYS A 5 -3.32 12.60 -18.70
C LYS A 5 -2.15 13.26 -17.97
N LYS A 6 -2.43 14.30 -17.16
CA LYS A 6 -1.43 14.97 -16.31
C LYS A 6 -0.60 13.89 -15.61
N GLY A 7 0.73 13.99 -15.72
CA GLY A 7 1.66 13.07 -15.06
C GLY A 7 1.33 12.95 -13.57
N MET A 8 1.46 11.75 -13.03
CA MET A 8 1.20 11.54 -11.61
C MET A 8 2.36 12.10 -10.80
N GLU A 9 2.09 13.16 -10.05
CA GLU A 9 3.04 13.75 -9.13
C GLU A 9 3.28 12.80 -7.95
N VAL A 10 4.51 12.80 -7.46
CA VAL A 10 4.95 12.00 -6.32
C VAL A 10 5.67 12.91 -5.33
N VAL A 11 5.70 12.51 -4.07
CA VAL A 11 6.48 13.18 -3.03
C VAL A 11 7.94 13.23 -3.45
N LYS A 12 8.58 14.39 -3.22
CA LYS A 12 10.02 14.59 -3.34
C LYS A 12 10.64 14.72 -1.96
N ASP A 13 11.93 14.37 -1.85
CA ASP A 13 12.72 14.48 -0.62
C ASP A 13 12.05 13.79 0.59
N LEU A 14 11.47 12.61 0.35
CA LEU A 14 10.87 11.79 1.42
C LEU A 14 11.94 11.42 2.46
N ASP A 15 11.71 11.82 3.70
CA ASP A 15 12.50 11.41 4.85
C ASP A 15 12.18 9.94 5.17
N LEU A 16 13.07 9.04 4.76
CA LEU A 16 12.88 7.61 4.96
C LEU A 16 12.84 7.24 6.44
N GLU A 17 13.65 7.86 7.29
CA GLU A 17 13.69 7.55 8.72
C GLU A 17 12.34 7.86 9.37
N ARG A 18 11.75 9.01 9.05
CA ARG A 18 10.39 9.37 9.50
C ARG A 18 9.30 8.52 8.87
N TYR A 19 9.53 7.97 7.68
CA TYR A 19 8.59 7.05 7.02
C TYR A 19 8.62 5.63 7.60
N MET A 20 9.73 5.21 8.20
CA MET A 20 9.88 3.87 8.78
C MET A 20 8.90 3.57 9.91
N GLY A 21 8.83 2.31 10.32
CA GLY A 21 7.94 1.83 11.36
C GLY A 21 6.61 1.33 10.82
N ARG A 22 5.58 1.32 11.66
CA ARG A 22 4.29 0.72 11.34
C ARG A 22 3.32 1.73 10.72
N TRP A 23 2.61 1.25 9.72
CA TRP A 23 1.48 1.90 9.07
C TRP A 23 0.30 0.96 9.04
N TYR A 24 -0.87 1.47 9.36
CA TYR A 24 -2.15 0.80 9.22
C TYR A 24 -2.76 1.20 7.89
N GLU A 25 -3.27 0.22 7.17
CA GLU A 25 -3.98 0.50 5.94
C GLU A 25 -5.42 0.86 6.25
N ILE A 26 -5.80 2.07 5.84
CA ILE A 26 -7.03 2.72 6.24
C ILE A 26 -8.09 2.77 5.14
N ALA A 27 -7.63 2.64 3.90
CA ALA A 27 -8.44 2.37 2.73
C ALA A 27 -7.52 1.93 1.58
N SER A 28 -8.06 1.20 0.63
CA SER A 28 -7.36 0.88 -0.61
C SER A 28 -8.36 0.75 -1.75
N PHE A 29 -7.87 0.79 -2.99
CA PHE A 29 -8.64 0.20 -4.07
C PHE A 29 -8.76 -1.32 -3.86
N PRO A 30 -9.82 -1.96 -4.36
CA PRO A 30 -9.95 -3.42 -4.33
C PRO A 30 -8.67 -4.04 -4.88
N SER A 31 -7.92 -4.67 -3.98
CA SER A 31 -6.61 -5.21 -4.28
C SER A 31 -6.69 -6.73 -4.24
N ILE A 32 -6.15 -7.36 -5.28
CA ILE A 32 -5.95 -8.81 -5.36
C ILE A 32 -4.89 -9.32 -4.37
N PHE A 33 -4.28 -8.44 -3.56
CA PHE A 33 -3.21 -8.79 -2.63
C PHE A 33 -3.66 -8.93 -1.17
N GLN A 34 -4.92 -8.60 -0.86
CA GLN A 34 -5.46 -8.67 0.51
C GLN A 34 -6.64 -9.64 0.62
N PRO A 35 -6.75 -10.39 1.72
CA PRO A 35 -7.93 -11.20 1.96
C PRO A 35 -9.15 -10.30 2.10
N LYS A 36 -10.25 -10.67 1.43
CA LYS A 36 -11.51 -9.91 1.48
C LYS A 36 -12.05 -9.67 2.89
N ASN A 37 -11.74 -10.58 3.83
CA ASN A 37 -12.17 -10.53 5.23
C ASN A 37 -10.99 -10.23 6.17
N GLY A 38 -9.89 -9.69 5.64
CA GLY A 38 -8.76 -9.25 6.43
C GLY A 38 -9.13 -8.10 7.34
N VAL A 39 -8.83 -8.21 8.62
CA VAL A 39 -8.92 -7.12 9.59
C VAL A 39 -7.52 -6.67 9.99
N ASP A 40 -7.43 -5.41 10.42
CA ASP A 40 -6.18 -4.78 10.87
C ASP A 40 -5.00 -4.96 9.89
N PRO A 41 -5.20 -4.67 8.58
CA PRO A 41 -4.12 -4.69 7.61
C PRO A 41 -3.08 -3.64 7.99
N ARG A 42 -1.82 -4.07 8.06
CA ARG A 42 -0.71 -3.19 8.41
C ARG A 42 0.54 -3.56 7.65
N ALA A 43 1.39 -2.56 7.46
CA ALA A 43 2.72 -2.70 6.92
C ALA A 43 3.74 -2.15 7.92
N THR A 44 4.85 -2.87 8.12
CA THR A 44 5.96 -2.41 8.95
C THR A 44 7.22 -2.33 8.11
N TYR A 45 7.89 -1.18 8.18
CA TYR A 45 9.05 -0.82 7.37
C TYR A 45 10.29 -0.57 8.24
N PRO A 46 11.15 -1.57 8.47
CA PRO A 46 12.49 -1.36 9.00
C PRO A 46 13.46 -0.91 7.90
N LEU A 47 14.29 0.11 8.17
CA LEU A 47 15.40 0.50 7.29
C LEU A 47 16.60 -0.42 7.54
N ASN A 48 17.19 -0.94 6.45
CA ASN A 48 18.42 -1.72 6.51
C ASN A 48 19.66 -0.82 6.39
N PRO A 49 20.84 -1.26 6.87
CA PRO A 49 22.08 -0.48 6.76
C PRO A 49 22.52 -0.16 5.33
N ASP A 50 22.08 -0.94 4.34
CA ASP A 50 22.38 -0.74 2.91
C ASP A 50 21.43 0.24 2.22
N GLY A 51 20.50 0.85 2.97
CA GLY A 51 19.51 1.80 2.44
C GLY A 51 18.29 1.14 1.80
N THR A 52 18.21 -0.19 1.76
CA THR A 52 16.96 -0.89 1.41
C THR A 52 16.02 -0.93 2.60
N VAL A 53 14.74 -1.17 2.35
CA VAL A 53 13.71 -1.24 3.40
C VAL A 53 13.20 -2.66 3.47
N HIS A 54 13.19 -3.29 4.65
CA HIS A 54 12.45 -4.53 4.83
C HIS A 54 10.95 -4.22 4.81
N VAL A 55 10.15 -5.11 4.21
CA VAL A 55 8.70 -4.94 4.13
C VAL A 55 8.03 -6.14 4.75
N LEU A 56 7.24 -5.90 5.80
CA LEU A 56 6.36 -6.89 6.40
C LEU A 56 4.92 -6.40 6.29
N ASN A 57 4.12 -7.07 5.47
CA ASN A 57 2.68 -6.84 5.39
C ASN A 57 1.94 -7.93 6.15
N GLU A 58 0.94 -7.56 6.94
CA GLU A 58 0.21 -8.45 7.83
C GLU A 58 -1.29 -8.12 7.82
N THR A 59 -2.10 -9.14 8.08
CA THR A 59 -3.54 -9.03 8.29
C THR A 59 -4.04 -10.24 9.07
N TRP A 60 -5.22 -10.14 9.65
CA TRP A 60 -5.84 -11.24 10.40
C TRP A 60 -7.16 -11.65 9.76
N ASN A 61 -7.40 -12.96 9.67
CA ASN A 61 -8.68 -13.52 9.22
C ASN A 61 -9.11 -14.64 10.16
N GLY A 62 -10.25 -14.48 10.82
CA GLY A 62 -10.75 -15.45 11.82
C GLY A 62 -9.74 -15.69 12.96
N GLY A 63 -9.06 -14.65 13.41
CA GLY A 63 -8.03 -14.72 14.46
C GLY A 63 -6.68 -15.28 14.01
N LYS A 64 -6.55 -15.75 12.76
CA LYS A 64 -5.28 -16.25 12.21
C LYS A 64 -4.54 -15.14 11.48
N ARG A 65 -3.25 -14.98 11.82
CA ARG A 65 -2.34 -14.06 11.14
C ARG A 65 -1.97 -14.60 9.76
N ALA A 66 -2.10 -13.76 8.74
CA ALA A 66 -1.51 -13.93 7.43
C ALA A 66 -0.46 -12.84 7.21
N PHE A 67 0.66 -13.17 6.58
CA PHE A 67 1.74 -12.21 6.34
C PHE A 67 2.52 -12.52 5.07
N ILE A 68 3.23 -11.50 4.57
CA ILE A 68 4.22 -11.63 3.51
C ILE A 68 5.40 -10.71 3.81
N GLN A 69 6.62 -11.20 3.53
CA GLN A 69 7.86 -10.47 3.73
C GLN A 69 8.58 -10.21 2.41
N GLY A 70 9.23 -9.07 2.34
CA GLY A 70 9.93 -8.61 1.16
C GLY A 70 10.93 -7.50 1.45
N SER A 71 11.35 -6.83 0.40
CA SER A 71 12.20 -5.64 0.48
C SER A 71 11.73 -4.56 -0.49
N ALA A 72 12.05 -3.31 -0.19
CA ALA A 72 11.84 -2.18 -1.06
C ALA A 72 13.14 -1.41 -1.30
N TYR A 73 13.26 -0.82 -2.48
CA TYR A 73 14.41 -0.03 -2.90
C TYR A 73 13.98 1.08 -3.85
N LYS A 74 14.71 2.21 -3.87
CA LYS A 74 14.44 3.30 -4.80
C LYS A 74 14.56 2.81 -6.24
N THR A 75 13.65 3.24 -7.10
CA THR A 75 13.71 2.96 -8.55
C THR A 75 14.92 3.65 -9.18
N ASP A 76 15.19 4.89 -8.79
CA ASP A 76 16.40 5.63 -9.14
C ASP A 76 17.02 6.21 -7.85
N PRO A 77 18.19 5.72 -7.40
CA PRO A 77 18.86 6.21 -6.20
C PRO A 77 19.26 7.70 -6.25
N LYS A 78 19.37 8.29 -7.44
CA LYS A 78 19.78 9.69 -7.62
C LYS A 78 18.60 10.66 -7.68
N SER A 79 17.39 10.16 -7.82
CA SER A 79 16.17 10.98 -7.87
C SER A 79 15.71 11.38 -6.47
N ASP A 80 15.19 12.60 -6.34
CA ASP A 80 14.48 13.08 -5.15
C ASP A 80 13.09 12.46 -5.01
N GLU A 81 12.54 11.90 -6.10
CA GLU A 81 11.21 11.30 -6.13
C GLU A 81 11.07 10.04 -5.27
N ALA A 82 9.96 9.95 -4.55
CA ALA A 82 9.58 8.82 -3.70
C ALA A 82 9.00 7.64 -4.50
N LYS A 83 9.74 7.19 -5.53
CA LYS A 83 9.39 6.05 -6.37
C LYS A 83 10.21 4.83 -5.97
N PHE A 84 9.56 3.81 -5.46
CA PHE A 84 10.19 2.57 -5.02
C PHE A 84 9.69 1.38 -5.84
N LYS A 85 10.52 0.33 -5.85
CA LYS A 85 10.10 -1.02 -6.20
C LYS A 85 10.01 -1.83 -4.91
N VAL A 86 8.94 -2.61 -4.77
CA VAL A 86 8.79 -3.58 -3.68
C VAL A 86 8.86 -4.97 -4.26
N LYS A 87 9.66 -5.83 -3.65
CA LYS A 87 9.89 -7.21 -4.06
C LYS A 87 9.44 -8.17 -2.96
N PHE A 88 8.56 -9.09 -3.31
CA PHE A 88 8.14 -10.19 -2.46
C PHE A 88 8.53 -11.54 -3.06
N TYR A 89 8.61 -12.56 -2.22
CA TYR A 89 8.78 -13.94 -2.66
C TYR A 89 7.54 -14.75 -2.33
N VAL A 90 7.00 -15.46 -3.33
CA VAL A 90 5.75 -16.21 -3.21
C VAL A 90 5.93 -17.70 -3.56
N PRO A 91 5.09 -18.58 -2.98
CA PRO A 91 4.19 -18.31 -1.84
C PRO A 91 4.98 -18.14 -0.52
N PRO A 92 4.42 -17.48 0.52
CA PRO A 92 5.15 -17.19 1.77
C PRO A 92 5.72 -18.43 2.49
N PHE A 93 5.09 -19.60 2.33
CA PHE A 93 5.53 -20.86 2.94
C PHE A 93 6.62 -21.60 2.11
N LEU A 94 6.85 -21.17 0.86
CA LEU A 94 7.91 -21.69 0.00
C LEU A 94 8.37 -20.55 -0.95
N PRO A 95 9.21 -19.62 -0.48
CA PRO A 95 9.49 -18.35 -1.16
C PRO A 95 10.42 -18.52 -2.36
N ILE A 96 9.92 -19.08 -3.46
CA ILE A 96 10.72 -19.41 -4.65
C ILE A 96 10.52 -18.47 -5.84
N ILE A 97 9.36 -17.82 -5.95
CA ILE A 97 9.03 -16.97 -7.10
C ILE A 97 9.13 -15.49 -6.69
N PRO A 98 10.06 -14.71 -7.25
CA PRO A 98 10.13 -13.27 -6.99
C PRO A 98 9.05 -12.52 -7.77
N VAL A 99 8.34 -11.61 -7.10
CA VAL A 99 7.37 -10.68 -7.70
C VAL A 99 7.74 -9.27 -7.30
N THR A 100 7.83 -8.36 -8.26
CA THR A 100 8.18 -6.96 -8.04
C THR A 100 7.04 -6.05 -8.48
N GLY A 101 6.66 -5.09 -7.64
CA GLY A 101 5.66 -4.07 -7.91
C GLY A 101 6.18 -2.65 -7.72
N ASP A 102 5.45 -1.67 -8.27
CA ASP A 102 5.69 -0.24 -8.03
C ASP A 102 5.06 0.20 -6.71
N TYR A 103 5.79 1.03 -5.96
CA TYR A 103 5.31 1.67 -4.73
C TYR A 103 5.72 3.13 -4.77
N TRP A 104 4.78 4.00 -5.15
CA TRP A 104 5.03 5.43 -5.29
C TRP A 104 4.31 6.16 -4.17
N VAL A 105 5.04 6.95 -3.37
CA VAL A 105 4.43 7.80 -2.35
C VAL A 105 3.93 9.06 -3.05
N LEU A 106 2.61 9.18 -3.14
CA LEU A 106 1.90 10.23 -3.85
C LEU A 106 1.68 11.44 -2.94
N TYR A 107 1.41 11.15 -1.66
CA TYR A 107 1.21 12.13 -0.61
C TYR A 107 1.77 11.59 0.71
N ILE A 108 2.29 12.50 1.53
CA ILE A 108 2.62 12.31 2.94
C ILE A 108 2.30 13.63 3.65
N ASP A 109 1.63 13.57 4.80
CA ASP A 109 1.42 14.79 5.60
C ASP A 109 2.71 15.21 6.32
N PRO A 110 2.85 16.50 6.72
CA PRO A 110 4.08 17.01 7.33
C PRO A 110 4.53 16.26 8.60
N ASP A 111 3.58 15.67 9.32
CA ASP A 111 3.78 14.93 10.56
C ASP A 111 3.99 13.42 10.37
N TYR A 112 3.97 12.93 9.12
CA TYR A 112 4.14 11.51 8.77
C TYR A 112 3.11 10.61 9.46
N GLN A 113 1.89 11.12 9.64
CA GLN A 113 0.74 10.42 10.19
C GLN A 113 -0.14 9.80 9.11
N HIS A 114 -0.13 10.33 7.88
CA HIS A 114 -0.95 9.84 6.77
C HIS A 114 -0.17 9.84 5.46
N ALA A 115 -0.29 8.75 4.70
CA ALA A 115 0.35 8.62 3.40
C ALA A 115 -0.63 8.06 2.36
N VAL A 116 -0.48 8.48 1.10
CA VAL A 116 -1.19 7.90 -0.06
C VAL A 116 -0.17 7.30 -0.99
N ILE A 117 -0.35 6.03 -1.31
CA ILE A 117 0.57 5.20 -2.07
C ILE A 117 -0.16 4.72 -3.31
N GLY A 118 0.51 4.73 -4.45
CA GLY A 118 -0.05 4.21 -5.70
C GLY A 118 1.02 3.68 -6.63
N GLN A 119 0.64 3.55 -7.91
CA GLN A 119 1.50 3.03 -8.96
C GLN A 119 1.18 3.67 -10.32
N PRO A 120 2.12 3.68 -11.29
CA PRO A 120 1.98 4.40 -12.57
C PRO A 120 0.70 4.12 -13.36
N SER A 121 0.19 2.89 -13.33
CA SER A 121 -1.05 2.51 -14.02
C SER A 121 -2.32 3.10 -13.40
N ARG A 122 -2.25 3.56 -12.14
CA ARG A 122 -3.38 4.00 -11.29
C ARG A 122 -4.39 2.91 -10.94
N SER A 123 -4.04 1.63 -11.13
CA SER A 123 -4.93 0.52 -10.78
C SER A 123 -4.84 0.04 -9.33
N TYR A 124 -3.87 0.54 -8.56
CA TYR A 124 -3.79 0.32 -7.12
C TYR A 124 -3.55 1.64 -6.38
N LEU A 125 -4.17 1.74 -5.22
CA LEU A 125 -4.06 2.85 -4.28
C LEU A 125 -4.15 2.28 -2.87
N TRP A 126 -3.31 2.76 -1.96
CA TRP A 126 -3.40 2.51 -0.53
C TRP A 126 -3.32 3.82 0.21
N ILE A 127 -4.17 3.98 1.21
CA ILE A 127 -4.10 5.09 2.14
C ILE A 127 -3.68 4.49 3.47
N LEU A 128 -2.62 5.04 4.04
CA LEU A 128 -1.97 4.56 5.24
C LEU A 128 -2.09 5.59 6.37
N SER A 129 -2.19 5.11 7.62
CA SER A 129 -2.15 5.93 8.83
C SER A 129 -1.24 5.33 9.89
N ARG A 130 -0.65 6.16 10.75
CA ARG A 130 0.08 5.68 11.94
C ARG A 130 -0.82 5.09 13.03
N THR A 131 -2.10 5.44 13.01
CA THR A 131 -3.08 4.96 14.00
C THR A 131 -4.01 3.91 13.38
N ALA A 132 -4.18 2.80 14.09
CA ALA A 132 -5.18 1.79 13.77
C ALA A 132 -6.56 2.41 13.96
N HIS A 133 -7.29 2.62 12.88
CA HIS A 133 -8.66 3.11 12.87
C HIS A 133 -9.53 2.69 14.05
N VAL A 134 -9.68 3.60 15.02
CA VAL A 134 -10.87 3.55 15.88
C VAL A 134 -11.72 4.80 15.66
N GLU A 135 -11.15 5.97 15.32
CA GLU A 135 -11.93 7.15 14.97
C GLU A 135 -11.23 7.96 13.86
N LYS A 136 -11.79 7.95 12.64
CA LYS A 136 -11.36 8.90 11.60
C LYS A 136 -12.05 10.23 11.90
N THR A 137 -11.28 11.32 11.98
CA THR A 137 -11.86 12.66 11.98
C THR A 137 -12.40 12.99 10.59
N ALA A 138 -13.45 13.81 10.50
CA ALA A 138 -14.03 14.24 9.22
C ALA A 138 -12.99 14.92 8.29
N GLU A 139 -11.98 15.57 8.87
CA GLU A 139 -10.89 16.23 8.14
C GLU A 139 -9.96 15.21 7.46
N GLN A 140 -9.64 14.11 8.14
CA GLN A 140 -8.86 13.01 7.56
C GLN A 140 -9.62 12.39 6.39
N GLU A 141 -10.93 12.13 6.55
CA GLU A 141 -11.75 11.57 5.47
C GLU A 141 -11.85 12.50 4.27
N ALA A 142 -12.03 13.80 4.49
CA ALA A 142 -12.08 14.79 3.42
C ALA A 142 -10.77 14.86 2.65
N ARG A 143 -9.62 14.91 3.33
CA ARG A 143 -8.29 14.98 2.68
C ARG A 143 -7.98 13.70 1.91
N ILE A 144 -8.29 12.53 2.48
CA ILE A 144 -8.17 11.24 1.80
C ILE A 144 -9.04 11.22 0.54
N SER A 145 -10.28 11.70 0.64
CA SER A 145 -11.19 11.80 -0.50
C SER A 145 -10.66 12.73 -1.59
N GLU A 146 -10.12 13.89 -1.22
CA GLU A 146 -9.53 14.83 -2.19
C GLU A 146 -8.33 14.25 -2.93
N GLU A 147 -7.37 13.67 -2.22
CA GLU A 147 -6.20 13.05 -2.85
C GLU A 147 -6.60 11.88 -3.75
N ALA A 148 -7.57 11.08 -3.30
CA ALA A 148 -8.04 9.94 -4.07
C ALA A 148 -8.87 10.35 -5.31
N LYS A 149 -9.49 11.56 -5.35
CA LYS A 149 -10.15 12.10 -6.56
C LYS A 149 -9.17 12.27 -7.73
N VAL A 150 -7.87 12.49 -7.47
CA VAL A 150 -6.83 12.58 -8.52
C VAL A 150 -6.70 11.25 -9.30
N PHE A 151 -7.16 10.15 -8.71
CA PHE A 151 -7.10 8.80 -9.27
C PHE A 151 -8.41 8.36 -9.96
N GLY A 152 -9.46 9.19 -9.91
CA GLY A 152 -10.81 8.85 -10.36
C GLY A 152 -11.75 8.56 -9.18
N THR A 153 -12.95 8.07 -9.47
CA THR A 153 -13.93 7.74 -8.41
C THR A 153 -13.38 6.62 -7.54
N VAL A 154 -13.21 6.90 -6.24
CA VAL A 154 -12.86 5.90 -5.24
C VAL A 154 -14.02 4.93 -5.11
N ALA A 155 -13.96 3.82 -5.83
CA ALA A 155 -14.89 2.73 -5.64
C ALA A 155 -14.48 1.99 -4.37
N HIS A 156 -15.26 2.21 -3.30
CA HIS A 156 -15.30 1.45 -2.05
C HIS A 156 -14.30 1.87 -0.95
N VAL A 157 -14.81 2.62 0.02
CA VAL A 157 -14.37 2.57 1.42
C VAL A 157 -15.03 1.31 2.00
N HIS A 158 -14.27 0.28 2.39
CA HIS A 158 -14.87 -0.95 2.93
C HIS A 158 -15.30 -0.76 4.39
N PRO A 159 -16.60 -0.83 4.74
CA PRO A 159 -17.02 -1.43 5.99
C PRO A 159 -16.92 -2.96 5.87
N ALA A 160 -16.40 -3.64 6.90
CA ALA A 160 -16.43 -5.10 7.00
C ALA A 160 -17.90 -5.59 6.96
N PRO A 161 -18.26 -6.66 6.20
CA PRO A 161 -18.34 -7.99 6.83
C PRO A 161 -18.31 -9.26 5.92
N ASP A 162 -18.25 -10.39 6.65
CA ASP A 162 -18.69 -11.79 6.47
C ASP A 162 -18.09 -12.84 5.49
N ASP A 163 -17.91 -14.01 6.10
CA ASP A 163 -17.44 -15.35 5.69
C ASP A 163 -17.63 -15.74 4.19
N THR A 164 -16.68 -16.34 3.47
CA THR A 164 -16.35 -17.78 3.55
C THR A 164 -15.22 -18.20 2.60
N LYS A 165 -14.42 -19.16 3.10
CA LYS A 165 -13.63 -20.20 2.40
C LYS A 165 -12.32 -19.78 1.71
N GLY A 166 -11.26 -20.41 2.22
CA GLY A 166 -9.87 -20.24 1.83
C GLY A 166 -9.49 -20.83 0.47
N ILE A 167 -8.20 -20.65 0.17
CA ILE A 167 -7.50 -20.93 -1.10
C ILE A 167 -7.71 -19.79 -2.13
N TRP A 168 -6.94 -18.71 -1.99
CA TRP A 168 -7.19 -17.46 -2.73
C TRP A 168 -6.05 -16.98 -3.65
N TRP A 169 -4.86 -17.59 -3.65
CA TRP A 169 -3.74 -17.15 -4.51
C TRP A 169 -3.78 -17.67 -5.97
N PHE A 170 -4.69 -18.59 -6.32
CA PHE A 170 -4.62 -19.29 -7.61
C PHE A 170 -5.37 -18.59 -8.77
N LYS A 171 -6.27 -17.63 -8.49
CA LYS A 171 -7.08 -16.99 -9.55
C LYS A 171 -6.51 -15.68 -10.11
N SER A 172 -5.33 -15.25 -9.67
CA SER A 172 -4.75 -13.96 -10.07
C SER A 172 -3.59 -14.06 -11.08
N MET A 173 -3.22 -15.26 -11.54
CA MET A 173 -2.11 -15.44 -12.49
C MET A 173 -2.54 -15.65 -13.95
N PHE A 174 -3.84 -15.73 -14.25
CA PHE A 174 -4.32 -15.76 -15.62
C PHE A 174 -5.53 -14.84 -15.73
N GLY A 175 -5.29 -13.67 -16.32
CA GLY A 175 -6.33 -12.68 -16.57
C GLY A 175 -7.49 -13.23 -17.38
N LYS A 176 -8.67 -12.71 -17.08
CA LYS A 176 -9.58 -12.13 -18.08
C LYS A 176 -10.14 -10.84 -17.51
#